data_AF-A0A974NWC0-F1
#
_entry.id   AF-A0A974NWC0-F1
#
_cell.length_a   1.000
_cell.length_b   1.000
_cell.length_c   1.000
_cell.angle_alpha   90.00
_cell.angle_beta   90.00
_cell.angle_gamma   90.00
#
_symmetry.space_group_name_H-M   'P 1'
#
loop_
_entity.id
_entity.type
_entity.pdbx_description
1 polymer ?
#
loop_
_entity_poly.entity_id
_entity_poly.type
_entity_poly.pdbx_seq_one_letter_code
_entity_poly.pdbx_strand_id
1 'polypeptide(L)'
;MIIVGLPLGVGLFATLLLIPALYLVGRLMLTAPILAEASTGAPVGVRAAIARSWQLTKGNGLAVTALASISVLGGVLLGAPFIMIDRALRATAPNPVAITMVDIGAAAAVAASLLAAILIQVATYRRLGVKDGI
;
A
#
# COMPACT_ATOMS: atom_id res chain seq x y z
N MET A 1 18.16 31.43 0.04
CA MET A 1 16.82 30.83 -0.21
C MET A 1 16.85 29.50 -0.98
N ILE A 2 18.00 29.03 -1.49
CA ILE A 2 18.08 27.79 -2.28
C ILE A 2 17.96 26.52 -1.40
N ILE A 3 18.47 26.55 -0.18
CA ILE A 3 18.46 25.40 0.75
C ILE A 3 17.05 25.09 1.28
N VAL A 4 16.16 26.08 1.35
CA VAL A 4 14.74 25.91 1.73
C VAL A 4 13.87 25.56 0.52
N GLY A 5 14.28 25.98 -0.70
CA GLY A 5 13.56 25.70 -1.93
C GLY A 5 13.70 24.26 -2.43
N LEU A 6 14.81 23.57 -2.13
CA LEU A 6 15.04 22.19 -2.58
C LEU A 6 14.07 21.17 -1.93
N PRO A 7 13.87 21.17 -0.59
CA PRO A 7 12.89 20.30 0.06
C PRO A 7 11.46 20.61 -0.38
N LEU A 8 11.15 21.90 -0.63
CA LEU A 8 9.84 22.31 -1.13
C LEU A 8 9.62 21.88 -2.57
N GLY A 9 10.65 21.93 -3.42
CA GLY A 9 10.60 21.46 -4.81
C GLY A 9 10.45 19.95 -4.91
N VAL A 10 11.25 19.19 -4.16
CA VAL A 10 11.13 17.71 -4.09
C VAL A 10 9.85 17.30 -3.37
N GLY A 11 9.45 18.02 -2.32
CA GLY A 11 8.22 17.79 -1.59
C GLY A 11 6.98 18.08 -2.43
N LEU A 12 6.94 19.19 -3.17
CA LEU A 12 5.87 19.50 -4.13
C LEU A 12 5.85 18.49 -5.27
N PHE A 13 6.99 18.14 -5.86
CA PHE A 13 7.06 17.17 -6.96
C PHE A 13 6.65 15.77 -6.49
N ALA A 14 7.10 15.36 -5.31
CA ALA A 14 6.69 14.13 -4.67
C ALA A 14 5.19 14.16 -4.38
N THR A 15 4.63 15.25 -3.84
CA THR A 15 3.20 15.36 -3.54
C THR A 15 2.34 15.37 -4.82
N LEU A 16 2.80 16.08 -5.87
CA LEU A 16 2.14 16.15 -7.18
C LEU A 16 2.10 14.78 -7.87
N LEU A 17 3.09 13.93 -7.61
CA LEU A 17 3.11 12.53 -8.08
C LEU A 17 2.42 11.57 -7.10
N LEU A 18 2.44 11.87 -5.79
CA LEU A 18 1.89 11.02 -4.74
C LEU A 18 0.37 10.91 -4.87
N ILE A 19 -0.31 12.04 -5.08
CA ILE A 19 -1.77 12.07 -5.21
C ILE A 19 -2.24 11.20 -6.39
N PRO A 20 -1.75 11.37 -7.64
CA PRO A 20 -2.15 10.52 -8.75
C PRO A 20 -1.65 9.08 -8.59
N ALA A 21 -0.49 8.85 -7.98
CA ALA A 21 -0.02 7.49 -7.68
C ALA A 21 -0.95 6.78 -6.69
N LEU A 22 -1.33 7.42 -5.58
CA LEU A 22 -2.28 6.89 -4.60
C LEU A 22 -3.65 6.65 -5.24
N TYR A 23 -4.11 7.56 -6.10
CA TYR A 23 -5.33 7.37 -6.87
C TYR A 23 -5.25 6.13 -7.78
N LEU A 24 -4.13 5.93 -8.47
CA LEU A 24 -3.89 4.74 -9.28
C LEU A 24 -3.87 3.47 -8.42
N VAL A 25 -3.21 3.51 -7.26
CA VAL A 25 -3.17 2.39 -6.32
C VAL A 25 -4.58 2.02 -5.89
N GLY A 26 -5.42 2.99 -5.51
CA GLY A 26 -6.83 2.76 -5.19
C GLY A 26 -7.61 2.15 -6.35
N ARG A 27 -7.38 2.62 -7.58
CA ARG A 27 -8.05 2.11 -8.79
C ARG A 27 -7.63 0.69 -9.18
N LEU A 28 -6.37 0.33 -8.93
CA LEU A 28 -5.80 -0.97 -9.25
C LEU A 28 -5.89 -1.95 -8.08
N MET A 29 -6.30 -1.49 -6.90
CA MET A 29 -6.38 -2.28 -5.69
C MET A 29 -7.25 -3.52 -5.87
N LEU A 30 -8.25 -3.56 -6.74
CA LEU A 30 -9.10 -4.76 -6.89
C LEU A 30 -8.59 -5.75 -7.95
N THR A 31 -7.50 -5.43 -8.66
CA THR A 31 -7.00 -6.29 -9.75
C THR A 31 -6.56 -7.67 -9.24
N ALA A 32 -5.89 -7.74 -8.08
CA ALA A 32 -5.43 -9.03 -7.53
C ALA A 32 -6.59 -9.96 -7.10
N PRO A 33 -7.61 -9.52 -6.33
CA PRO A 33 -8.73 -10.39 -6.00
C PRO A 33 -9.56 -10.79 -7.24
N ILE A 34 -9.67 -9.93 -8.25
CA ILE A 34 -10.32 -10.29 -9.52
C ILE A 34 -9.56 -11.41 -10.25
N LEU A 35 -8.23 -11.33 -10.29
CA LEU A 35 -7.39 -12.40 -10.86
C LEU A 35 -7.46 -13.69 -10.03
N ALA A 36 -7.53 -13.57 -8.71
CA ALA A 36 -7.69 -14.72 -7.82
C ALA A 36 -9.05 -15.42 -8.01
N GLU A 37 -10.15 -14.68 -8.14
CA GLU A 37 -11.47 -15.23 -8.47
C GLU A 37 -11.47 -15.90 -9.86
N ALA A 38 -10.83 -15.27 -10.85
CA ALA A 38 -10.72 -15.83 -12.19
C ALA A 38 -9.92 -17.15 -12.22
N SER A 39 -9.04 -17.38 -11.25
CA SER A 39 -8.26 -18.63 -11.16
C SER A 39 -9.11 -19.84 -10.75
N THR A 40 -10.26 -19.63 -10.11
CA THR A 40 -11.20 -20.70 -9.71
C THR A 40 -12.33 -20.91 -10.73
N GLY A 41 -12.37 -20.12 -11.80
CA GLY A 41 -13.42 -20.13 -12.83
C GLY A 41 -12.87 -19.95 -14.24
N ALA A 42 -13.47 -19.05 -15.02
CA ALA A 42 -12.96 -18.71 -16.35
C ALA A 42 -11.75 -17.76 -16.25
N PRO A 43 -10.61 -18.06 -16.90
CA PRO A 43 -9.43 -17.22 -16.83
C PRO A 43 -9.70 -15.84 -17.44
N VAL A 44 -9.49 -14.80 -16.64
CA VAL A 44 -9.62 -13.40 -17.05
C VAL A 44 -8.23 -12.87 -17.38
N GLY A 45 -8.04 -12.34 -18.58
CA GLY A 45 -6.79 -11.69 -18.96
C GLY A 45 -6.49 -10.47 -18.08
N VAL A 46 -5.21 -10.18 -17.84
CA VAL A 46 -4.76 -9.05 -16.98
C VAL A 46 -5.44 -7.72 -17.36
N ARG A 47 -5.62 -7.46 -18.66
CA ARG A 47 -6.30 -6.24 -19.15
C ARG A 47 -7.78 -6.18 -18.73
N ALA A 48 -8.48 -7.30 -18.78
CA ALA A 48 -9.88 -7.39 -18.37
C ALA A 48 -10.02 -7.26 -16.85
N ALA A 49 -9.06 -7.78 -16.08
CA ALA A 49 -9.02 -7.59 -14.62
C ALA A 49 -8.84 -6.11 -14.23
N ILE A 50 -7.95 -5.40 -14.91
CA ILE A 50 -7.75 -3.94 -14.70
C ILE A 50 -9.02 -3.17 -15.07
N ALA A 51 -9.64 -3.47 -16.22
CA ALA A 51 -10.87 -2.81 -16.65
C ALA A 51 -12.02 -3.02 -15.64
N ARG A 52 -12.18 -4.25 -15.12
CA ARG A 52 -13.16 -4.58 -14.09
C ARG A 52 -12.86 -3.87 -12.77
N SER A 53 -11.60 -3.82 -12.33
CA SER A 53 -11.19 -3.02 -11.16
C SER A 53 -11.55 -1.54 -11.34
N TRP A 54 -11.37 -1.00 -12.54
CA TRP A 54 -11.70 0.39 -12.85
C TRP A 54 -13.20 0.68 -12.85
N GLN A 55 -14.01 -0.28 -13.31
CA GLN A 55 -15.47 -0.20 -13.28
C GLN A 55 -16.01 -0.28 -11.84
N LEU A 56 -15.58 -1.28 -11.05
CA LEU A 56 -16.01 -1.47 -9.65
C LEU A 56 -15.65 -0.27 -8.75
N THR A 57 -14.55 0.41 -9.06
CA THR A 57 -14.11 1.61 -8.30
C THR A 57 -14.74 2.91 -8.82
N LYS A 58 -15.50 2.87 -9.93
CA LYS A 58 -16.14 4.06 -10.52
C LYS A 58 -17.28 4.53 -9.59
N GLY A 59 -17.20 5.79 -9.14
CA GLY A 59 -18.14 6.37 -8.17
C GLY A 59 -17.68 6.32 -6.71
N ASN A 60 -16.80 5.39 -6.35
CA ASN A 60 -16.22 5.26 -5.00
C ASN A 60 -14.71 5.55 -4.95
N GLY A 61 -14.13 6.08 -6.05
CA GLY A 61 -12.68 6.19 -6.23
C GLY A 61 -11.94 6.89 -5.08
N LEU A 62 -12.51 7.96 -4.49
CA LEU A 62 -11.89 8.66 -3.36
C LEU A 62 -11.89 7.82 -2.07
N ALA A 63 -12.98 7.10 -1.77
CA ALA A 63 -13.06 6.25 -0.59
C ALA A 63 -12.10 5.06 -0.70
N VAL A 64 -12.02 4.43 -1.87
CA VAL A 64 -11.08 3.33 -2.14
C VAL A 64 -9.64 3.82 -2.12
N THR A 65 -9.38 5.02 -2.66
CA THR A 65 -8.06 5.66 -2.59
C THR A 65 -7.67 5.98 -1.15
N ALA A 66 -8.59 6.49 -0.33
CA ALA A 66 -8.33 6.76 1.09
C ALA A 66 -7.99 5.48 1.85
N LEU A 67 -8.76 4.39 1.63
CA LEU A 67 -8.48 3.07 2.19
C LEU A 67 -7.10 2.53 1.76
N ALA A 68 -6.80 2.59 0.46
CA ALA A 68 -5.50 2.19 -0.06
C ALA A 68 -4.35 3.01 0.54
N SER A 69 -4.57 4.31 0.70
CA SER A 69 -3.60 5.23 1.30
C SER A 69 -3.34 4.88 2.77
N ILE A 70 -4.36 4.53 3.54
CA ILE A 70 -4.21 4.07 4.93
C ILE A 70 -3.35 2.81 5.00
N SER A 71 -3.54 1.85 4.10
CA SER A 71 -2.72 0.63 4.07
C SER A 71 -1.25 0.94 3.75
N VAL A 72 -1.00 1.78 2.74
CA VAL A 72 0.37 2.15 2.34
C VAL A 72 1.06 2.98 3.40
N LEU A 73 0.42 4.05 3.86
CA LEU A 73 0.98 4.96 4.88
C LEU A 73 1.10 4.28 6.23
N GLY A 74 0.12 3.44 6.60
CA GLY A 74 0.16 2.65 7.83
C GLY A 74 1.38 1.73 7.88
N GLY A 75 1.71 1.06 6.78
CA GLY A 75 2.91 0.22 6.71
C GLY A 75 4.21 1.02 6.85
N VAL A 76 4.30 2.18 6.21
CA VAL A 76 5.46 3.07 6.34
C VAL A 76 5.62 3.57 7.78
N LEU A 77 4.53 3.98 8.41
CA LEU A 77 4.54 4.50 9.78
C LEU A 77 4.87 3.41 10.80
N LEU A 78 4.37 2.18 10.61
CA LEU A 78 4.70 1.04 11.46
C LEU A 78 6.17 0.61 11.33
N GLY A 79 6.76 0.73 10.14
CA GLY A 79 8.17 0.40 9.90
C GLY A 79 9.16 1.48 10.36
N ALA A 80 8.75 2.74 10.39
CA ALA A 80 9.59 3.89 10.76
C ALA A 80 10.38 3.74 12.08
N PRO A 81 9.77 3.33 13.21
CA PRO A 81 10.52 3.19 14.46
C PRO A 81 11.64 2.14 14.37
N PHE A 82 11.42 1.03 13.68
CA PHE A 82 12.43 -0.03 13.54
C PHE A 82 13.64 0.44 12.71
N ILE A 83 13.39 1.20 11.63
CA ILE A 83 14.46 1.81 10.82
C ILE A 83 15.30 2.79 11.67
N MET A 84 14.64 3.60 12.50
CA MET A 84 15.33 4.54 13.39
C MET A 84 16.20 3.81 14.43
N ILE A 85 15.66 2.77 15.05
CA ILE A 85 16.36 1.98 16.06
C ILE A 85 17.55 1.22 15.45
N ASP A 86 17.36 0.56 14.30
CA ASP A 86 18.43 -0.15 13.58
C ASP A 86 19.58 0.78 13.22
N ARG A 87 19.26 1.97 12.66
CA ARG A 87 20.26 2.98 12.31
C ARG A 87 21.03 3.49 13.53
N ALA A 88 20.34 3.68 14.66
CA ALA A 88 20.98 4.09 15.90
C ALA A 88 21.91 2.99 16.45
N LEU A 89 21.47 1.73 16.47
CA LEU A 89 22.27 0.60 16.94
C LEU A 89 23.55 0.43 16.14
N ARG A 90 23.45 0.49 14.80
CA ARG A 90 24.61 0.36 13.92
C ARG A 90 25.63 1.48 14.08
N ALA A 91 25.18 2.66 14.52
CA ALA A 91 26.05 3.83 14.70
C ALA A 91 26.77 3.88 16.05
N THR A 92 26.13 3.44 17.14
CA THR A 92 26.68 3.57 18.50
C THR A 92 27.27 2.29 19.06
N ALA A 93 26.67 1.13 18.77
CA ALA A 93 27.11 -0.16 19.31
C ALA A 93 26.59 -1.32 18.44
N PRO A 94 27.34 -1.74 17.40
CA PRO A 94 26.91 -2.78 16.47
C PRO A 94 26.93 -4.17 17.12
N ASN A 95 25.94 -4.43 17.99
CA ASN A 95 25.67 -5.73 18.58
C ASN A 95 24.78 -6.55 17.61
N PRO A 96 25.27 -7.66 17.04
CA PRO A 96 24.53 -8.43 16.04
C PRO A 96 23.23 -9.03 16.58
N VAL A 97 23.18 -9.41 17.86
CA VAL A 97 21.96 -9.99 18.47
C VAL A 97 20.87 -8.93 18.56
N ALA A 98 21.22 -7.72 19.00
CA ALA A 98 20.27 -6.64 19.16
C ALA A 98 19.74 -6.13 17.80
N ILE A 99 20.61 -6.06 16.78
CA ILE A 99 20.21 -5.78 15.39
C ILE A 99 19.20 -6.82 14.88
N THR A 100 19.49 -8.11 15.09
CA THR A 100 18.60 -9.19 14.63
C THR A 100 17.21 -9.11 15.26
N MET A 101 17.09 -8.71 16.53
CA MET A 101 15.78 -8.53 17.17
C MET A 101 14.99 -7.36 16.58
N VAL A 102 15.68 -6.27 16.23
CA VAL A 102 15.06 -5.13 15.55
C VAL A 102 14.60 -5.53 14.15
N ASP A 103 15.40 -6.30 13.42
CA ASP A 103 15.06 -6.82 12.09
C ASP A 103 13.84 -7.75 12.15
N ILE A 104 13.75 -8.64 13.15
CA ILE A 104 12.57 -9.49 13.37
C ILE A 104 11.33 -8.64 13.62
N GLY A 105 11.43 -7.60 14.47
CA GLY A 105 10.34 -6.69 14.73
C GLY A 105 9.89 -5.91 13.48
N ALA A 106 10.84 -5.44 12.68
CA ALA A 106 10.59 -4.78 11.41
C ALA A 106 9.86 -5.72 10.43
N ALA A 107 10.35 -6.96 10.29
CA ALA A 107 9.73 -7.96 9.43
C ALA A 107 8.30 -8.29 9.86
N ALA A 108 8.05 -8.42 11.18
CA ALA A 108 6.73 -8.63 11.72
C ALA A 108 5.77 -7.46 11.43
N ALA A 109 6.25 -6.22 11.58
CA ALA A 109 5.46 -5.02 11.26
C ALA A 109 5.11 -4.94 9.76
N VAL A 110 6.05 -5.26 8.88
CA VAL A 110 5.82 -5.34 7.43
C VAL A 110 4.81 -6.44 7.11
N ALA A 111 4.97 -7.64 7.67
CA ALA A 111 4.04 -8.75 7.46
C ALA A 111 2.61 -8.40 7.92
N ALA A 112 2.46 -7.79 9.09
CA ALA A 112 1.17 -7.34 9.60
C ALA A 112 0.52 -6.29 8.68
N SER A 113 1.32 -5.35 8.16
CA SER A 113 0.85 -4.31 7.24
C SER A 113 0.38 -4.87 5.90
N LEU A 114 1.12 -5.83 5.34
CA LEU A 114 0.75 -6.54 4.12
C LEU A 114 -0.53 -7.36 4.31
N LEU A 115 -0.65 -8.05 5.45
CA LEU A 115 -1.85 -8.81 5.78
C LEU A 115 -3.07 -7.88 5.89
N ALA A 116 -2.92 -6.74 6.58
CA ALA A 116 -3.98 -5.74 6.67
C ALA A 116 -4.38 -5.20 5.28
N ALA A 117 -3.41 -4.91 4.41
CA ALA A 117 -3.67 -4.46 3.04
C ALA A 117 -4.48 -5.49 2.24
N ILE A 118 -4.11 -6.78 2.32
CA ILE A 118 -4.83 -7.88 1.66
C ILE A 118 -6.26 -7.99 2.21
N LEU A 119 -6.45 -7.94 3.53
CA LEU A 119 -7.77 -8.01 4.15
C LEU A 119 -8.67 -6.85 3.72
N ILE A 120 -8.15 -5.64 3.68
CA ILE A 120 -8.87 -4.45 3.19
C ILE A 120 -9.24 -4.62 1.72
N GLN A 121 -8.33 -5.12 0.90
CA GLN A 121 -8.53 -5.38 -0.52
C GLN A 121 -9.66 -6.39 -0.76
N VAL A 122 -9.65 -7.51 -0.04
CA VAL A 122 -10.71 -8.54 -0.12
C VAL A 122 -12.04 -8.01 0.40
N ALA A 123 -12.06 -7.31 1.54
CA ALA A 123 -13.28 -6.75 2.11
C ALA A 123 -13.90 -5.69 1.18
N THR A 124 -13.07 -4.85 0.57
CA THR A 124 -13.51 -3.84 -0.40
C THR A 124 -14.05 -4.49 -1.66
N TYR A 125 -13.37 -5.52 -2.18
CA TYR A 125 -13.84 -6.29 -3.31
C TYR A 125 -15.22 -6.91 -3.07
N ARG A 126 -15.42 -7.59 -1.93
CA ARG A 126 -16.71 -8.18 -1.56
C ARG A 126 -17.83 -7.15 -1.44
N ARG A 127 -17.55 -5.98 -0.83
CA ARG A 127 -18.55 -4.91 -0.68
C ARG A 127 -18.96 -4.29 -2.00
N LEU A 128 -18.00 -4.09 -2.92
CA LEU A 128 -18.27 -3.50 -4.22
C LEU A 128 -18.90 -4.52 -5.19
N GLY A 129 -18.48 -5.79 -5.15
CA GLY A 129 -19.11 -6.87 -5.92
C GLY A 129 -20.59 -7.03 -5.62
N VAL A 130 -20.96 -7.09 -4.32
CA VAL A 130 -22.37 -7.15 -3.89
C VAL A 130 -23.18 -5.95 -4.37
N LYS A 131 -22.59 -4.75 -4.42
CA LYS A 131 -23.27 -3.54 -4.89
C LYS A 131 -23.51 -3.56 -6.40
N ASP A 132 -22.59 -4.14 -7.17
CA ASP A 132 -22.66 -4.23 -8.63
C ASP A 132 -23.34 -5.52 -9.14
N GLY A 133 -23.91 -6.33 -8.23
CA GLY A 133 -24.72 -7.51 -8.56
C GLY A 133 -23.92 -8.74 -8.98
N ILE A 134 -22.66 -8.83 -8.56
CA ILE A 134 -21.75 -9.98 -8.79
C ILE A 134 -21.48 -10.73 -7.50
#